data_AF-A0A7Y5CQ37-F1
#
_entry.id   AF-A0A7Y5CQ37-F1
#
_cell.length_a   1.000
_cell.length_b   1.000
_cell.length_c   1.000
_cell.angle_alpha   90.00
_cell.angle_beta   90.00
_cell.angle_gamma   90.00
#
_symmetry.space_group_name_H-M   'P 1'
#
loop_
_entity.id
_entity.type
_entity.pdbx_description
1 polymer ?
#
loop_
_entity_poly.entity_id
_entity_poly.type
_entity_poly.pdbx_seq_one_letter_code
_entity_poly.pdbx_strand_id
1 'polypeptide(L)' 'MPMRTEITPLLIVTKLEQYDYAGATALAVVMLVISFALLLLINGLQAWSSRRQRH' A
#
# COMPACT_ATOMS: atom_id res chain seq x y z
N MET A 1 -30.42 28.42 13.41
CA MET A 1 -31.30 27.34 13.90
C MET A 1 -31.48 26.31 12.78
N PRO A 2 -31.29 25.00 13.01
CA PRO A 2 -29.96 24.43 13.26
C PRO A 2 -29.70 23.05 12.58
N MET A 3 -28.42 22.70 12.41
CA MET A 3 -27.84 21.37 12.70
C MET A 3 -28.35 20.13 11.92
N ARG A 4 -28.47 20.20 10.58
CA ARG A 4 -28.64 19.00 9.71
C ARG A 4 -27.36 18.62 8.94
N THR A 5 -26.24 19.26 9.24
CA THR A 5 -24.96 19.08 8.52
C THR A 5 -23.77 18.78 9.43
N GLU A 6 -23.99 18.45 10.71
CA GLU A 6 -22.88 18.13 11.64
C GLU A 6 -22.93 16.73 12.26
N ILE A 7 -24.03 15.97 12.12
CA ILE A 7 -24.08 14.57 12.59
C ILE A 7 -23.57 13.60 11.49
N THR A 8 -23.81 13.92 10.23
CA THR A 8 -23.45 13.06 9.10
C THR A 8 -21.95 13.02 8.78
N PRO A 9 -21.18 14.14 8.81
CA PRO A 9 -19.75 14.06 8.52
C PRO A 9 -18.96 13.40 9.67
N LEU A 10 -19.40 13.58 10.92
CA LEU A 10 -18.74 12.99 12.08
C LEU A 10 -18.87 11.45 12.11
N LEU A 11 -20.00 10.90 11.65
CA LEU A 11 -20.22 9.45 11.54
C LEU A 11 -19.41 8.79 10.40
N ILE A 12 -19.08 9.53 9.33
CA ILE A 12 -18.29 8.99 8.20
C ILE A 12 -16.80 8.89 8.57
N VAL A 13 -16.26 9.89 9.27
CA VAL A 13 -14.86 9.85 9.75
C VAL A 13 -14.69 8.75 10.81
N THR A 14 -15.60 8.65 11.78
CA THR A 14 -15.51 7.62 12.83
C THR A 14 -15.79 6.18 12.35
N LYS A 15 -16.41 5.98 11.18
CA LYS A 15 -16.68 4.64 10.62
C LYS A 15 -15.71 4.17 9.55
N LEU A 16 -14.81 5.02 9.06
CA LEU A 16 -13.71 4.60 8.17
C LEU A 16 -12.35 4.47 8.85
N GLU A 17 -12.10 5.12 10.00
CA GLU A 17 -10.81 5.00 10.71
C GLU A 17 -10.71 3.81 11.68
N GLN A 18 -11.83 3.19 12.08
CA GLN A 18 -11.83 2.23 13.19
C GLN A 18 -12.07 0.76 12.80
N TYR A 19 -12.22 0.41 11.52
CA TYR A 19 -12.56 -0.98 11.17
C TYR A 19 -11.39 -1.89 10.79
N ASP A 20 -10.15 -1.43 10.59
CA ASP A 20 -9.07 -2.41 10.39
C ASP A 20 -7.63 -1.87 10.50
N TYR A 21 -7.12 -1.63 11.71
CA TYR A 21 -5.66 -1.49 11.88
C TYR A 21 -4.92 -2.75 11.40
N ALA A 22 -5.55 -3.93 11.50
CA ALA A 22 -5.01 -5.16 10.94
C ALA A 22 -5.07 -5.15 9.39
N GLY A 23 -6.11 -4.57 8.80
CA GLY A 23 -6.24 -4.37 7.35
C GLY A 23 -5.26 -3.32 6.80
N ALA A 24 -5.02 -2.24 7.53
CA ALA A 24 -4.02 -1.23 7.17
C ALA A 24 -2.59 -1.79 7.23
N THR A 25 -2.28 -2.58 8.27
CA THR A 25 -0.97 -3.26 8.37
C THR A 25 -0.82 -4.35 7.32
N ALA A 26 -1.87 -5.12 7.02
CA ALA A 26 -1.87 -6.09 5.92
C ALA A 26 -1.62 -5.40 4.57
N LEU A 27 -2.28 -4.28 4.29
CA LEU A 27 -2.06 -3.50 3.07
C LEU A 27 -0.61 -2.99 2.98
N ALA A 28 -0.09 -2.44 4.08
CA ALA A 28 1.30 -1.97 4.15
C ALA A 28 2.30 -3.11 3.89
N VAL A 29 2.08 -4.29 4.48
CA VAL A 29 2.93 -5.47 4.27
C VAL A 29 2.83 -5.98 2.83
N VAL A 30 1.65 -6.01 2.22
CA VAL A 30 1.48 -6.38 0.81
C VAL A 30 2.24 -5.43 -0.11
N MET A 31 2.15 -4.11 0.13
CA MET A 31 2.90 -3.11 -0.64
C MET A 31 4.41 -3.27 -0.47
N LEU A 32 4.88 -3.61 0.74
CA LEU A 32 6.29 -3.89 1.02
C LEU A 32 6.77 -5.13 0.25
N VAL A 33 6.02 -6.23 0.33
CA VAL A 33 6.34 -7.49 -0.37
C VAL A 33 6.38 -7.28 -1.88
N ILE A 34 5.42 -6.54 -2.45
CA ILE A 34 5.42 -6.21 -3.88
C ILE A 34 6.66 -5.40 -4.26
N SER A 35 7.03 -4.41 -3.44
CA SER A 35 8.21 -3.58 -3.68
C SER A 35 9.50 -4.41 -3.66
N PHE A 36 9.66 -5.30 -2.69
CA PHE A 36 10.81 -6.22 -2.64
C PHE A 36 10.83 -7.19 -3.81
N ALA A 37 9.68 -7.75 -4.19
CA ALA A 37 9.58 -8.66 -5.33
C ALA A 37 9.99 -7.97 -6.64
N LEU A 38 9.52 -6.73 -6.87
CA LEU A 38 9.91 -5.93 -8.03
C LEU A 38 11.41 -5.62 -8.02
N LEU A 39 11.97 -5.21 -6.88
CA LEU A 39 13.40 -4.95 -6.76
C LEU A 39 14.23 -6.21 -7.06
N LEU A 40 13.85 -7.37 -6.53
CA LEU A 40 14.52 -8.65 -6.82
C LEU A 40 14.41 -9.03 -8.29
N LEU A 41 13.23 -8.84 -8.90
CA LEU A 41 13.02 -9.12 -10.32
C LEU A 41 13.92 -8.23 -11.19
N ILE A 42 13.94 -6.93 -10.92
CA ILE A 42 14.78 -5.97 -11.63
C ILE A 42 16.25 -6.30 -11.45
N ASN A 43 16.71 -6.54 -10.21
CA ASN A 43 18.11 -6.88 -9.94
C ASN A 43 18.51 -8.21 -10.59
N GLY A 44 17.63 -9.22 -10.57
CA GLY A 44 17.87 -10.51 -11.21
C GLY A 44 17.93 -10.41 -12.74
N LEU A 45 17.00 -9.69 -13.34
CA LEU A 45 16.99 -9.43 -14.78
C LEU A 45 18.18 -8.58 -15.21
N GLN A 46 18.55 -7.55 -14.44
CA GLN A 46 19.77 -6.77 -14.67
C GLN A 46 21.01 -7.65 -14.56
N ALA A 47 21.11 -8.54 -13.58
CA ALA A 47 22.23 -9.45 -13.44
C ALA A 47 22.32 -10.43 -14.62
N TRP A 48 21.20 -10.95 -15.11
CA TRP A 48 21.16 -11.84 -16.27
C TRP A 48 21.51 -11.09 -17.57
N SER A 49 20.99 -9.89 -17.77
CA SER A 49 21.31 -9.03 -18.92
C SER A 49 22.76 -8.55 -18.89
N SER A 50 23.28 -8.14 -17.72
CA SER A 50 24.65 -7.64 -17.57
C SER A 50 25.68 -8.76 -17.78
N ARG A 51 25.37 -9.99 -17.35
CA ARG A 51 26.17 -11.17 -17.71
C ARG A 51 26.19 -11.43 -19.22
N ARG A 52 25.14 -11.03 -19.95
CA ARG A 52 25.04 -11.16 -21.41
C ARG A 52 25.68 -10.00 -22.18
N GLN A 53 25.74 -8.80 -21.60
CA GLN A 53 26.33 -7.59 -22.19
C GLN A 53 27.85 -7.47 -22.01
N ARG A 54 28.48 -8.33 -21.20
CA ARG A 54 29.96 -8.39 -21.07
C ARG A 54 30.64 -9.31 -22.10
N HIS A 55 29.94 -9.72 -23.15
CA HIS A 55 30.49 -10.46 -24.28
C HIS A 55 30.47 -9.58 -25.54
#